data_AF-Q7QGL9-F1
#
_entry.id   AF-Q7QGL9-F1
#
_cell.length_a   1.000
_cell.length_b   1.000
_cell.length_c   1.000
_cell.angle_alpha   90.00
_cell.angle_beta   90.00
_cell.angle_gamma   90.00
#
_symmetry.space_group_name_H-M   'P 1'
#
loop_
_entity.id
_entity.type
_entity.pdbx_description
1 polymer ?
#
loop_
_entity_poly.entity_id
_entity_poly.type
_entity_poly.pdbx_seq_one_letter_code
_entity_poly.pdbx_strand_id
1 'polypeptide(L)'
;MEEDLMEYAPNIPDNVLELIFSFLKLQDLRNCTLVCKSWYRFFCDENNEVWRAQCLQKVPAEAFKNDLLTVVPTYKAKLRAYFHAWNPFDCSRHVYIKPNGFTLHRNPVAQSTDGSRGKIGFKHGRHAWEVRWEGPLGTVAVVGIATKDAAIQCHGYYALLGADDQSWGWNLVDNLLLHNGDAHGIYPLLNNAPKYKVGERIRVILDCDENTLSFEKNYEFLGVAFTDLPEKNFYPTVAAVYGNTEISMVYLGAPLDG
;
A
#
# COMPACT_ATOMS: atom_id res chain seq x y z
N MET A 1 35.93 20.35 -20.09
CA MET A 1 35.82 19.65 -18.79
C MET A 1 34.42 19.08 -18.56
N GLU A 2 33.34 19.87 -18.59
CA GLU A 2 31.97 19.30 -18.52
C GLU A 2 31.63 18.43 -19.73
N GLU A 3 31.95 18.88 -20.95
CA GLU A 3 31.75 18.07 -22.18
C GLU A 3 32.54 16.76 -22.13
N ASP A 4 33.81 16.80 -21.71
CA ASP A 4 34.65 15.60 -21.61
C ASP A 4 34.07 14.57 -20.63
N LEU A 5 33.59 15.01 -19.46
CA LEU A 5 33.01 14.11 -18.45
C LEU A 5 31.75 13.39 -18.96
N MET A 6 30.92 14.09 -19.75
CA MET A 6 29.72 13.48 -20.34
C MET A 6 30.08 12.42 -21.39
N GLU A 7 31.24 12.51 -22.04
CA GLU A 7 31.72 11.50 -23.00
C GLU A 7 32.17 10.20 -22.29
N TYR A 8 32.75 10.30 -21.09
CA TYR A 8 33.20 9.12 -20.33
C TYR A 8 32.10 8.46 -19.52
N ALA A 9 31.11 9.21 -19.02
CA ALA A 9 30.06 8.67 -18.15
C ALA A 9 29.34 7.42 -18.71
N PRO A 10 28.96 7.35 -20.00
CA PRO A 10 28.33 6.15 -20.58
C PRO A 10 29.23 4.91 -20.60
N ASN A 11 30.55 5.09 -20.53
CA ASN A 11 31.56 4.04 -20.68
C ASN A 11 32.06 3.48 -19.33
N ILE A 12 31.56 4.00 -18.20
CA ILE A 12 31.91 3.46 -16.88
C ILE A 12 31.32 2.04 -16.76
N PRO A 13 32.12 1.01 -16.44
CA PRO A 13 31.64 -0.35 -16.27
C PRO A 13 30.61 -0.49 -15.13
N ASP A 14 29.63 -1.38 -15.30
CA ASP A 14 28.53 -1.56 -14.34
C ASP A 14 29.02 -1.91 -12.92
N ASN A 15 30.07 -2.71 -12.77
CA ASN A 15 30.65 -3.03 -11.45
C ASN A 15 31.26 -1.80 -10.73
N VAL A 16 31.73 -0.81 -11.49
CA VAL A 16 32.19 0.46 -10.93
C VAL A 16 30.99 1.34 -10.56
N LEU A 17 29.96 1.37 -11.41
CA LEU A 17 28.70 2.06 -11.10
C LEU A 17 28.04 1.50 -9.84
N GLU A 18 28.02 0.18 -9.64
CA GLU A 18 27.53 -0.47 -8.42
C GLU A 18 28.25 0.04 -7.18
N LEU A 19 29.59 0.10 -7.21
CA LEU A 19 30.39 0.59 -6.09
C LEU A 19 30.12 2.07 -5.79
N ILE A 20 29.97 2.91 -6.81
CA ILE A 20 29.72 4.35 -6.63
C ILE A 20 28.30 4.58 -6.10
N PHE A 21 27.31 4.00 -6.79
CA PHE A 21 25.89 4.29 -6.56
C PHE A 21 25.36 3.63 -5.30
N SER A 22 25.95 2.51 -4.82
CA SER A 22 25.51 1.86 -3.57
C SER A 22 25.59 2.77 -2.33
N PHE A 23 26.46 3.79 -2.35
CA PHE A 23 26.61 4.74 -1.23
C PHE A 23 25.77 6.01 -1.38
N LEU A 24 25.06 6.18 -2.50
CA LEU A 24 24.25 7.36 -2.75
C LEU A 24 22.88 7.28 -2.06
N LYS A 25 22.26 8.44 -1.79
CA LYS A 25 20.88 8.50 -1.30
C LYS A 25 19.91 8.28 -2.46
N LEU A 26 18.67 7.87 -2.16
CA LEU A 26 17.65 7.61 -3.19
C LEU A 26 17.39 8.82 -4.11
N GLN A 27 17.47 10.03 -3.57
CA GLN A 27 17.33 11.26 -4.36
C GLN A 27 18.47 11.42 -5.36
N ASP A 28 19.71 11.10 -4.96
CA ASP A 28 20.88 11.17 -5.84
C ASP A 28 20.82 10.07 -6.90
N LEU A 29 20.39 8.85 -6.52
CA LEU A 29 20.14 7.77 -7.49
C LEU A 29 19.13 8.19 -8.55
N ARG A 30 18.02 8.84 -8.15
CA ARG A 30 17.07 9.41 -9.10
C ARG A 30 17.76 10.39 -10.05
N ASN A 31 18.58 11.30 -9.55
CA ASN A 31 19.32 12.23 -10.40
C ASN A 31 20.26 11.49 -11.36
N CYS A 32 20.96 10.43 -10.91
CA CYS A 32 21.83 9.61 -11.76
C CYS A 32 21.07 8.95 -12.92
N THR A 33 19.80 8.57 -12.75
CA THR A 33 18.99 8.01 -13.85
C THR A 33 18.76 8.99 -15.00
N LEU A 34 18.95 10.29 -14.76
CA LEU A 34 18.72 11.36 -15.75
C LEU A 34 20.00 11.80 -16.46
N VAL A 35 21.17 11.29 -16.06
CA VAL A 35 22.46 11.74 -16.60
C VAL A 35 22.71 11.22 -18.01
N CYS A 36 22.57 9.91 -18.24
CA CYS A 36 22.76 9.33 -19.57
C CYS A 36 21.98 8.01 -19.71
N LYS A 37 21.81 7.56 -20.96
CA LYS A 37 21.10 6.31 -21.28
C LYS A 37 21.74 5.08 -20.65
N SER A 38 23.06 5.05 -20.53
CA SER A 38 23.80 3.93 -19.92
C SER A 38 23.43 3.78 -18.44
N TRP A 39 23.46 4.88 -17.69
CA TRP A 39 23.10 4.88 -16.27
C TRP A 39 21.61 4.63 -16.07
N TYR A 40 20.76 5.20 -16.92
CA TYR A 40 19.33 4.87 -16.93
C TYR A 40 19.11 3.36 -17.09
N ARG A 41 19.74 2.73 -18.10
CA ARG A 41 19.70 1.28 -18.33
C ARG A 41 20.18 0.50 -17.12
N PHE A 42 21.27 0.92 -16.49
CA PHE A 42 21.78 0.31 -15.26
C PHE A 42 20.71 0.28 -14.15
N PHE A 43 19.97 1.37 -13.95
CA PHE A 43 18.90 1.46 -12.95
C PHE A 43 17.57 0.80 -13.35
N CYS A 44 17.38 0.45 -14.63
CA CYS A 44 16.23 -0.31 -15.11
C CYS A 44 16.24 -1.76 -14.60
N ASP A 45 17.41 -2.35 -14.36
CA ASP A 45 17.47 -3.61 -13.61
C ASP A 45 17.15 -3.32 -12.14
N GLU A 46 15.93 -3.64 -11.73
CA GLU A 46 15.43 -3.45 -10.38
C GLU A 46 16.06 -4.40 -9.33
N ASN A 47 16.92 -5.31 -9.77
CA ASN A 47 17.63 -6.29 -8.94
C ASN A 47 19.15 -6.10 -8.87
N ASN A 48 19.69 -5.05 -9.49
CA ASN A 48 21.11 -4.73 -9.39
C ASN A 48 21.59 -4.55 -7.92
N GLU A 49 22.90 -4.58 -7.70
CA GLU A 49 23.46 -4.49 -6.33
C GLU A 49 23.13 -3.17 -5.63
N VAL A 50 22.89 -2.08 -6.36
CA VAL A 50 22.48 -0.81 -5.78
C VAL A 50 21.09 -0.93 -5.15
N TRP A 51 20.11 -1.47 -5.88
CA TRP A 51 18.77 -1.69 -5.32
C TRP A 51 18.78 -2.70 -4.20
N ARG A 52 19.59 -3.76 -4.31
CA ARG A 52 19.80 -4.73 -3.22
C ARG A 52 20.33 -4.06 -1.95
N ALA A 53 21.41 -3.27 -2.06
CA ALA A 53 21.98 -2.53 -0.94
C ALA A 53 20.98 -1.54 -0.33
N GLN A 54 20.29 -0.76 -1.15
CA GLN A 54 19.28 0.21 -0.70
C GLN A 54 18.11 -0.49 0.01
N CYS A 55 17.67 -1.64 -0.50
CA CYS A 55 16.60 -2.44 0.09
C CYS A 55 17.02 -3.00 1.46
N LEU A 56 18.15 -3.71 1.53
CA LEU A 56 18.61 -4.35 2.77
C LEU A 56 19.02 -3.36 3.86
N GLN A 57 19.42 -2.14 3.50
CA GLN A 57 19.74 -1.09 4.46
C GLN A 57 18.48 -0.46 5.09
N LYS A 58 17.36 -0.41 4.36
CA LYS A 58 16.19 0.41 4.72
C LYS A 58 14.97 -0.41 5.11
N VAL A 59 14.75 -1.56 4.48
CA VAL A 59 13.64 -2.46 4.79
C VAL A 59 14.03 -3.31 6.00
N PRO A 60 13.20 -3.37 7.07
CA PRO A 60 13.49 -4.16 8.25
C PRO A 60 13.72 -5.64 7.91
N ALA A 61 14.71 -6.26 8.56
CA ALA A 61 15.05 -7.68 8.33
C ALA A 61 13.85 -8.61 8.61
N GLU A 62 12.98 -8.23 9.54
CA GLU A 62 11.73 -8.92 9.88
C GLU A 62 10.77 -9.05 8.70
N ALA A 63 10.78 -8.10 7.75
CA ALA A 63 9.90 -8.13 6.59
C ALA A 63 10.23 -9.29 5.61
N PHE A 64 11.44 -9.83 5.68
CA PHE A 64 11.90 -10.93 4.84
C PHE A 64 11.70 -12.31 5.47
N LYS A 65 11.24 -12.39 6.73
CA LYS A 65 11.06 -13.67 7.44
C LYS A 65 9.86 -14.48 6.95
N ASN A 66 8.88 -13.82 6.32
CA ASN A 66 7.60 -14.41 5.90
C ASN A 66 7.37 -14.19 4.39
N ASP A 67 6.28 -14.75 3.86
CA ASP A 67 5.89 -14.66 2.45
C ASP A 67 5.33 -13.29 2.02
N LEU A 68 5.32 -12.30 2.92
CA LEU A 68 4.67 -11.01 2.70
C LEU A 68 5.18 -10.28 1.46
N LEU A 69 6.50 -10.22 1.26
CA LEU A 69 7.12 -9.50 0.16
C LEU A 69 7.30 -10.34 -1.12
N THR A 70 6.69 -11.53 -1.19
CA THR A 70 6.75 -12.38 -2.39
C THR A 70 6.01 -11.76 -3.59
N VAL A 71 5.04 -10.88 -3.35
CA VAL A 71 4.27 -10.17 -4.39
C VAL A 71 5.00 -9.02 -5.06
N VAL A 72 6.12 -8.60 -4.48
CA VAL A 72 7.02 -7.57 -5.03
C VAL A 72 8.40 -8.21 -5.22
N PRO A 73 8.65 -8.87 -6.37
CA PRO A 73 9.79 -9.77 -6.52
C PRO A 73 11.15 -9.03 -6.49
N THR A 74 11.20 -7.78 -6.96
CA THR A 74 12.46 -7.03 -7.11
C THR A 74 12.86 -6.28 -5.84
N TYR A 75 14.15 -6.01 -5.65
CA TYR A 75 14.62 -5.22 -4.50
C TYR A 75 14.08 -3.78 -4.53
N LYS A 76 14.01 -3.17 -5.71
CA LYS A 76 13.39 -1.84 -5.88
C LYS A 76 11.91 -1.84 -5.52
N ALA A 77 11.15 -2.87 -5.92
CA ALA A 77 9.73 -2.98 -5.57
C ALA A 77 9.51 -3.20 -4.06
N LYS A 78 10.34 -4.04 -3.41
CA LYS A 78 10.30 -4.21 -1.94
C LYS A 78 10.60 -2.92 -1.19
N LEU A 79 11.61 -2.18 -1.65
CA LEU A 79 11.95 -0.87 -1.10
C LEU A 79 10.80 0.13 -1.29
N ARG A 80 10.21 0.19 -2.50
CA ARG A 80 9.03 1.01 -2.80
C ARG A 80 7.86 0.64 -1.88
N ALA A 81 7.57 -0.65 -1.71
CA ALA A 81 6.50 -1.12 -0.84
C ALA A 81 6.69 -0.66 0.61
N TYR A 82 7.92 -0.72 1.13
CA TYR A 82 8.23 -0.28 2.51
C TYR A 82 7.96 1.21 2.74
N PHE A 83 8.27 2.06 1.77
CA PHE A 83 7.98 3.50 1.85
C PHE A 83 6.48 3.80 1.79
N HIS A 84 5.68 2.91 1.21
CA HIS A 84 4.22 3.03 1.14
C HIS A 84 3.49 2.27 2.27
N ALA A 85 4.20 1.52 3.10
CA ALA A 85 3.62 0.70 4.16
C ALA A 85 2.82 1.50 5.20
N TRP A 86 2.26 0.84 6.21
CA TRP A 86 1.48 1.52 7.26
C TRP A 86 2.26 2.62 7.97
N ASN A 87 1.57 3.71 8.29
CA ASN A 87 2.16 4.84 8.99
C ASN A 87 2.04 4.65 10.52
N PRO A 88 3.15 4.46 11.25
CA PRO A 88 3.10 4.31 12.71
C PRO A 88 2.69 5.58 13.45
N PHE A 89 2.64 6.73 12.75
CA PHE A 89 2.23 8.01 13.32
C PHE A 89 0.80 8.41 12.91
N ASP A 90 0.11 7.57 12.12
CA ASP A 90 -1.23 7.83 11.63
C ASP A 90 -2.13 6.59 11.75
N CYS A 91 -2.25 6.14 12.99
CA CYS A 91 -3.08 5.02 13.42
C CYS A 91 -3.79 5.37 14.73
N SER A 92 -4.88 4.65 15.02
CA SER A 92 -5.53 4.72 16.34
C SER A 92 -4.51 4.44 17.45
N ARG A 93 -4.72 5.04 18.62
CA ARG A 93 -3.93 4.79 19.84
C ARG A 93 -3.96 3.32 20.30
N HIS A 94 -4.89 2.51 19.80
CA HIS A 94 -4.98 1.07 20.10
C HIS A 94 -4.34 0.18 19.03
N VAL A 95 -3.69 0.78 18.03
CA VAL A 95 -2.95 0.10 16.98
C VAL A 95 -1.48 0.46 17.09
N TYR A 96 -0.61 -0.50 16.80
CA TYR A 96 0.81 -0.23 16.55
C TYR A 96 1.27 -0.99 15.31
N ILE A 97 2.34 -0.50 14.67
CA ILE A 97 2.94 -1.17 13.53
C ILE A 97 4.05 -2.09 14.02
N LYS A 98 4.00 -3.37 13.62
CA LYS A 98 4.99 -4.38 13.98
C LYS A 98 6.36 -4.04 13.41
N PRO A 99 7.45 -4.61 13.96
CA PRO A 99 8.81 -4.31 13.51
C PRO A 99 9.09 -4.54 12.01
N ASN A 100 8.32 -5.38 11.32
CA ASN A 100 8.44 -5.53 9.88
C ASN A 100 8.04 -4.27 9.09
N GLY A 101 7.31 -3.33 9.69
CA GLY A 101 6.85 -2.08 9.10
C GLY A 101 5.64 -2.20 8.18
N PHE A 102 5.17 -3.42 7.89
CA PHE A 102 4.08 -3.69 6.94
C PHE A 102 2.80 -4.20 7.60
N THR A 103 2.90 -4.70 8.83
CA THR A 103 1.78 -5.29 9.55
C THR A 103 1.39 -4.40 10.71
N LEU A 104 0.13 -3.98 10.75
CA LEU A 104 -0.43 -3.37 11.95
C LEU A 104 -0.97 -4.47 12.87
N HIS A 105 -0.91 -4.21 14.17
CA HIS A 105 -1.54 -5.04 15.21
C HIS A 105 -2.51 -4.18 16.01
N ARG A 106 -3.74 -4.66 16.18
CA ARG A 106 -4.74 -4.01 17.04
C ARG A 106 -4.78 -4.66 18.42
N ASN A 107 -4.54 -3.87 19.46
CA ASN A 107 -4.63 -4.31 20.85
C ASN A 107 -6.06 -4.73 21.22
N PRO A 108 -6.24 -5.67 22.17
CA PRO A 108 -7.55 -6.14 22.60
C PRO A 108 -8.27 -5.08 23.45
N VAL A 109 -9.02 -4.20 22.78
CA VAL A 109 -9.82 -3.13 23.40
C VAL A 109 -11.28 -3.29 23.02
N ALA A 110 -12.16 -3.24 24.01
CA ALA A 110 -13.61 -3.30 23.83
C ALA A 110 -14.18 -1.93 23.40
N GLN A 111 -15.33 -1.94 22.73
CA GLN A 111 -16.08 -0.73 22.36
C GLN A 111 -15.23 0.32 21.62
N SER A 112 -14.40 -0.11 20.68
CA SER A 112 -13.59 0.77 19.84
C SER A 112 -13.46 0.19 18.43
N THR A 113 -13.60 1.04 17.42
CA THR A 113 -13.13 0.78 16.06
C THR A 113 -11.86 1.58 15.84
N ASP A 114 -10.83 0.90 15.34
CA ASP A 114 -9.48 1.43 15.28
C ASP A 114 -8.94 1.32 13.85
N GLY A 115 -8.56 2.46 13.27
CA GLY A 115 -8.05 2.56 11.93
C GLY A 115 -6.54 2.76 11.84
N SER A 116 -6.00 2.61 10.63
CA SER A 116 -4.63 2.97 10.27
C SER A 116 -4.56 3.41 8.82
N ARG A 117 -3.77 4.45 8.55
CA ARG A 117 -3.47 4.94 7.18
C ARG A 117 -2.08 4.50 6.72
N GLY A 118 -1.90 4.40 5.40
CA GLY A 118 -0.60 4.24 4.75
C GLY A 118 0.26 5.51 4.87
N LYS A 119 1.57 5.39 4.67
CA LYS A 119 2.52 6.52 4.74
C LYS A 119 2.33 7.55 3.62
N ILE A 120 1.92 7.09 2.44
CA ILE A 120 1.85 7.90 1.22
C ILE A 120 0.41 7.91 0.72
N GLY A 121 -0.10 9.11 0.47
CA GLY A 121 -1.37 9.31 -0.20
C GLY A 121 -1.17 9.56 -1.68
N PHE A 122 -2.22 9.29 -2.46
CA PHE A 122 -2.22 9.37 -3.91
C PHE A 122 -3.25 10.40 -4.37
N LYS A 123 -2.84 11.22 -5.35
CA LYS A 123 -3.67 12.25 -5.98
C LYS A 123 -3.79 12.06 -7.50
N HIS A 124 -2.87 11.34 -8.13
CA HIS A 124 -2.76 11.18 -9.58
C HIS A 124 -2.26 9.79 -9.92
N GLY A 125 -2.60 9.27 -11.09
CA GLY A 125 -2.17 7.97 -11.55
C GLY A 125 -2.97 6.82 -10.96
N ARG A 126 -2.57 5.61 -11.37
CA ARG A 126 -3.17 4.35 -10.92
C ARG A 126 -2.27 3.69 -9.88
N HIS A 127 -2.87 3.25 -8.77
CA HIS A 127 -2.16 2.73 -7.61
C HIS A 127 -2.81 1.44 -7.12
N ALA A 128 -2.01 0.40 -6.94
CA ALA A 128 -2.46 -0.87 -6.40
C ALA A 128 -1.65 -1.28 -5.16
N TRP A 129 -2.33 -1.81 -4.15
CA TRP A 129 -1.72 -2.44 -2.98
C TRP A 129 -2.53 -3.68 -2.57
N GLU A 130 -1.86 -4.65 -1.97
CA GLU A 130 -2.51 -5.79 -1.35
C GLU A 130 -2.71 -5.57 0.14
N VAL A 131 -3.86 -6.00 0.65
CA VAL A 131 -4.18 -6.09 2.07
C VAL A 131 -4.43 -7.56 2.41
N ARG A 132 -3.80 -8.03 3.49
CA ARG A 132 -3.99 -9.38 4.03
C ARG A 132 -4.34 -9.29 5.50
N TRP A 133 -5.52 -9.80 5.86
CA TRP A 133 -6.03 -9.81 7.22
C TRP A 133 -5.74 -11.16 7.87
N GLU A 134 -4.93 -11.15 8.92
CA GLU A 134 -4.51 -12.30 9.69
C GLU A 134 -5.12 -12.20 11.09
N GLY A 135 -6.23 -12.90 11.30
CA GLY A 135 -6.99 -12.89 12.54
C GLY A 135 -8.49 -12.72 12.29
N PRO A 136 -9.32 -12.85 13.33
CA PRO A 136 -10.76 -12.69 13.18
C PRO A 136 -11.12 -11.25 12.78
N LEU A 137 -12.15 -11.11 11.94
CA LEU A 137 -12.67 -9.81 11.51
C LEU A 137 -13.49 -9.13 12.61
N GLY A 138 -14.22 -9.92 13.41
CA GLY A 138 -15.23 -9.41 14.34
C GLY A 138 -16.53 -9.05 13.63
N THR A 139 -17.26 -8.08 14.18
CA THR A 139 -18.54 -7.60 13.62
C THR A 139 -18.35 -6.58 12.49
N VAL A 140 -17.18 -5.94 12.42
CA VAL A 140 -16.86 -4.90 11.42
C VAL A 140 -15.38 -5.01 11.06
N ALA A 141 -15.09 -5.10 9.76
CA ALA A 141 -13.72 -5.10 9.25
C ALA A 141 -13.71 -4.44 7.86
N VAL A 142 -13.18 -3.23 7.79
CA VAL A 142 -13.33 -2.39 6.59
C VAL A 142 -11.97 -2.13 5.95
N VAL A 143 -11.90 -2.30 4.64
CA VAL A 143 -10.75 -1.93 3.80
C VAL A 143 -11.17 -0.84 2.83
N GLY A 144 -10.29 0.11 2.52
CA GLY A 144 -10.57 1.12 1.52
C GLY A 144 -9.58 2.27 1.52
N ILE A 145 -10.09 3.48 1.35
CA ILE A 145 -9.30 4.71 1.29
C ILE A 145 -9.91 5.79 2.17
N ALA A 146 -9.07 6.68 2.64
CA ALA A 146 -9.50 7.85 3.40
C ALA A 146 -8.61 9.05 3.10
N THR A 147 -9.15 10.25 3.28
CA THR A 147 -8.34 11.47 3.34
C THR A 147 -7.66 11.57 4.70
N LYS A 148 -6.76 12.55 4.85
CA LYS A 148 -6.16 12.89 6.15
C LYS A 148 -7.19 13.42 7.16
N ASP A 149 -8.33 13.91 6.68
CA ASP A 149 -9.35 14.58 7.50
C ASP A 149 -10.35 13.57 8.09
N ALA A 150 -10.40 12.34 7.57
CA ALA A 150 -11.21 11.26 8.12
C ALA A 150 -10.73 10.86 9.53
N ALA A 151 -11.66 10.52 10.41
CA ALA A 151 -11.35 10.01 11.73
C ALA A 151 -10.57 8.67 11.65
N ILE A 152 -9.60 8.47 12.56
CA ILE A 152 -8.81 7.23 12.64
C ILE A 152 -9.27 6.29 13.76
N GLN A 153 -10.27 6.71 14.54
CA GLN A 153 -10.84 5.96 15.65
C GLN A 153 -12.27 6.42 15.92
N CYS A 154 -13.16 5.52 16.34
CA CYS A 154 -14.45 5.87 16.93
C CYS A 154 -14.84 4.90 18.06
N HIS A 155 -15.74 5.35 18.95
CA HIS A 155 -16.26 4.54 20.04
C HIS A 155 -17.34 3.57 19.55
N GLY A 156 -17.32 2.33 20.03
CA GLY A 156 -18.24 1.26 19.65
C GLY A 156 -17.71 0.41 18.49
N TYR A 157 -18.55 -0.48 17.97
CA TYR A 157 -18.22 -1.36 16.85
C TYR A 157 -18.89 -0.88 15.57
N TYR A 158 -18.43 0.26 15.06
CA TYR A 158 -18.98 0.93 13.88
C TYR A 158 -18.01 0.88 12.71
N ALA A 159 -18.53 0.91 11.49
CA ALA A 159 -17.72 1.03 10.30
C ALA A 159 -17.16 2.45 10.19
N LEU A 160 -15.89 2.61 10.57
CA LEU A 160 -15.19 3.89 10.56
C LEU A 160 -15.02 4.43 9.13
N LEU A 161 -14.57 3.59 8.20
CA LEU A 161 -14.46 3.96 6.79
C LEU A 161 -15.85 3.96 6.18
N GLY A 162 -16.24 5.12 5.66
CA GLY A 162 -17.55 5.40 5.13
C GLY A 162 -18.52 6.04 6.11
N ALA A 163 -18.10 6.33 7.34
CA ALA A 163 -18.93 7.05 8.32
C ALA A 163 -19.12 8.54 7.97
N ASP A 164 -18.25 9.08 7.11
CA ASP A 164 -18.23 10.48 6.67
C ASP A 164 -17.93 10.59 5.16
N ASP A 165 -17.89 11.82 4.66
CA ASP A 165 -17.55 12.17 3.28
C ASP A 165 -16.03 12.17 3.00
N GLN A 166 -15.22 11.73 3.97
CA GLN A 166 -13.76 11.71 3.89
C GLN A 166 -13.20 10.28 3.72
N SER A 167 -14.06 9.26 3.72
CA SER A 167 -13.62 7.86 3.62
C SER A 167 -14.58 6.99 2.82
N TRP A 168 -14.03 5.98 2.15
CA TRP A 168 -14.74 5.00 1.33
C TRP A 168 -14.30 3.63 1.77
N GLY A 169 -15.24 2.78 2.14
CA GLY A 169 -14.96 1.50 2.78
C GLY A 169 -15.76 0.35 2.21
N TRP A 170 -15.11 -0.80 2.07
CA TRP A 170 -15.77 -2.09 1.85
C TRP A 170 -15.68 -2.91 3.13
N ASN A 171 -16.84 -3.16 3.76
CA ASN A 171 -16.94 -4.00 4.95
C ASN A 171 -16.93 -5.48 4.56
N LEU A 172 -15.89 -6.19 4.97
CA LEU A 172 -15.63 -7.58 4.60
C LEU A 172 -16.54 -8.59 5.32
N VAL A 173 -17.24 -8.16 6.37
CA VAL A 173 -18.10 -9.04 7.20
C VAL A 173 -19.46 -9.30 6.54
N ASP A 174 -20.06 -8.25 5.99
CA ASP A 174 -21.40 -8.24 5.39
C ASP A 174 -21.40 -7.84 3.92
N ASN A 175 -20.22 -7.59 3.34
CA ASN A 175 -20.03 -7.23 1.95
C ASN A 175 -20.71 -5.89 1.59
N LEU A 176 -20.77 -4.92 2.50
CA LEU A 176 -21.35 -3.60 2.20
C LEU A 176 -20.29 -2.58 1.78
N LEU A 177 -20.63 -1.77 0.77
CA LEU A 177 -19.92 -0.53 0.46
C LEU A 177 -20.47 0.61 1.31
N LEU A 178 -19.58 1.44 1.84
CA LEU A 178 -19.90 2.46 2.83
C LEU A 178 -19.22 3.78 2.44
N HIS A 179 -20.00 4.86 2.40
CA HIS A 179 -19.52 6.23 2.19
C HIS A 179 -20.57 7.25 2.65
N ASN A 180 -20.13 8.36 3.25
CA ASN A 180 -20.99 9.47 3.68
C ASN A 180 -22.09 9.08 4.70
N GLY A 181 -21.82 8.07 5.53
CA GLY A 181 -22.76 7.54 6.51
C GLY A 181 -23.77 6.54 5.96
N ASP A 182 -23.77 6.33 4.64
CA ASP A 182 -24.74 5.48 3.95
C ASP A 182 -24.11 4.17 3.46
N ALA A 183 -24.95 3.14 3.34
CA ALA A 183 -24.60 1.90 2.65
C ALA A 183 -24.96 2.01 1.17
N HIS A 184 -23.95 1.85 0.30
CA HIS A 184 -24.06 1.97 -1.16
C HIS A 184 -24.42 0.64 -1.85
N GLY A 185 -24.68 -0.41 -1.06
CA GLY A 185 -25.12 -1.72 -1.54
C GLY A 185 -24.14 -2.85 -1.27
N ILE A 186 -24.52 -4.04 -1.70
CA ILE A 186 -23.72 -5.26 -1.56
C ILE A 186 -22.65 -5.29 -2.65
N TYR A 187 -21.41 -5.63 -2.28
CA TYR A 187 -20.27 -5.77 -3.15
C TYR A 187 -19.43 -7.00 -2.77
N PRO A 188 -18.97 -7.80 -3.75
CA PRO A 188 -19.16 -7.60 -5.19
C PRO A 188 -20.57 -7.93 -5.70
N LEU A 189 -20.92 -7.40 -6.87
CA LEU A 189 -22.19 -7.68 -7.56
C LEU A 189 -22.17 -9.06 -8.25
N LEU A 190 -21.79 -10.09 -7.49
CA LEU A 190 -21.73 -11.48 -7.92
C LEU A 190 -22.88 -12.28 -7.30
N ASN A 191 -23.44 -13.21 -8.07
CA ASN A 191 -24.37 -14.20 -7.53
C ASN A 191 -23.66 -15.03 -6.45
N ASN A 192 -24.14 -14.96 -5.21
CA ASN A 192 -23.51 -15.60 -4.05
C ASN A 192 -22.05 -15.14 -3.80
N ALA A 193 -21.81 -13.83 -3.85
CA ALA A 193 -20.52 -13.21 -3.52
C ALA A 193 -19.88 -13.84 -2.25
N PRO A 194 -18.72 -14.49 -2.36
CA PRO A 194 -18.11 -15.17 -1.23
C PRO A 194 -17.62 -14.15 -0.20
N LYS A 195 -17.92 -14.40 1.08
CA LYS A 195 -17.35 -13.60 2.18
C LYS A 195 -15.82 -13.71 2.21
N TYR A 196 -15.16 -12.70 2.74
CA TYR A 196 -13.73 -12.75 3.00
C TYR A 196 -13.38 -13.89 3.96
N LYS A 197 -12.31 -14.63 3.65
CA LYS A 197 -11.72 -15.65 4.51
C LYS A 197 -10.37 -15.14 5.01
N VAL A 198 -10.13 -15.36 6.30
CA VAL A 198 -8.88 -14.95 6.97
C VAL A 198 -7.66 -15.46 6.19
N GLY A 199 -6.71 -14.55 5.97
CA GLY A 199 -5.46 -14.83 5.25
C GLY A 199 -5.53 -14.64 3.73
N GLU A 200 -6.72 -14.42 3.15
CA GLU A 200 -6.85 -14.09 1.72
C GLU A 200 -6.25 -12.69 1.44
N ARG A 201 -5.73 -12.53 0.22
CA ARG A 201 -5.17 -11.27 -0.25
C ARG A 201 -6.24 -10.52 -1.06
N ILE A 202 -6.54 -9.30 -0.65
CA ILE A 202 -7.37 -8.36 -1.40
C ILE A 202 -6.43 -7.35 -2.03
N ARG A 203 -6.45 -7.23 -3.36
CA ARG A 203 -5.83 -6.11 -4.04
C ARG A 203 -6.82 -4.95 -4.05
N VAL A 204 -6.37 -3.77 -3.67
CA VAL A 204 -7.12 -2.52 -3.79
C VAL A 204 -6.53 -1.74 -4.95
N ILE A 205 -7.37 -1.25 -5.85
CA ILE A 205 -6.97 -0.50 -7.04
C ILE A 205 -7.64 0.86 -6.97
N LEU A 206 -6.83 1.90 -6.77
CA LEU A 206 -7.25 3.29 -6.83
C LEU A 206 -6.81 3.87 -8.18
N ASP A 207 -7.78 4.32 -8.95
CA ASP A 207 -7.57 5.07 -10.19
C ASP A 207 -7.88 6.54 -9.93
N CYS A 208 -6.84 7.35 -9.72
CA CYS A 208 -7.02 8.80 -9.51
C CYS A 208 -7.28 9.55 -10.82
N ASP A 209 -7.04 8.92 -11.97
CA ASP A 209 -7.25 9.56 -13.27
C ASP A 209 -8.71 9.38 -13.72
N GLU A 210 -9.28 8.20 -13.49
CA GLU A 210 -10.69 7.87 -13.74
C GLU A 210 -11.60 8.05 -12.51
N ASN A 211 -11.04 8.46 -11.36
CA ASN A 211 -11.75 8.67 -10.10
C ASN A 211 -12.53 7.45 -9.61
N THR A 212 -11.92 6.26 -9.66
CA THR A 212 -12.55 5.00 -9.23
C THR A 212 -11.75 4.27 -8.15
N LEU A 213 -12.47 3.51 -7.33
CA LEU A 213 -11.91 2.52 -6.40
C LEU A 213 -12.49 1.15 -6.73
N SER A 214 -11.61 0.17 -6.90
CA SER A 214 -11.97 -1.23 -7.19
C SER A 214 -11.18 -2.19 -6.32
N PHE A 215 -11.64 -3.44 -6.26
CA PHE A 215 -10.97 -4.50 -5.53
C PHE A 215 -10.78 -5.73 -6.41
N GLU A 216 -9.75 -6.51 -6.10
CA GLU A 216 -9.54 -7.83 -6.68
C GLU A 216 -9.27 -8.83 -5.57
N LYS A 217 -9.70 -10.07 -5.81
CA LYS A 217 -9.49 -11.17 -4.88
C LYS A 217 -9.11 -12.41 -5.68
N ASN A 218 -8.01 -13.07 -5.32
CA ASN A 218 -7.51 -14.26 -6.03
C ASN A 218 -7.37 -14.04 -7.55
N TYR A 219 -6.88 -12.86 -7.96
CA TYR A 219 -6.74 -12.45 -9.37
C TYR A 219 -8.07 -12.29 -10.14
N GLU A 220 -9.20 -12.24 -9.43
CA GLU A 220 -10.50 -11.92 -9.99
C GLU A 220 -10.86 -10.46 -9.69
N PHE A 221 -11.10 -9.68 -10.75
CA PHE A 221 -11.61 -8.32 -10.64
C PHE A 221 -13.06 -8.33 -10.17
N LEU A 222 -13.34 -7.65 -9.06
CA LEU A 222 -14.63 -7.70 -8.36
C LEU A 222 -15.62 -6.63 -8.83
N GLY A 223 -15.25 -5.83 -9.83
CA GLY A 223 -16.03 -4.69 -10.31
C GLY A 223 -15.60 -3.37 -9.66
N VAL A 224 -16.05 -2.26 -10.22
CA VAL A 224 -15.85 -0.92 -9.62
C VAL A 224 -16.73 -0.80 -8.39
N ALA A 225 -16.12 -0.50 -7.24
CA ALA A 225 -16.83 -0.33 -5.98
C ALA A 225 -17.32 1.11 -5.82
N PHE A 226 -16.49 2.09 -6.14
CA PHE A 226 -16.85 3.50 -6.07
C PHE A 226 -16.42 4.23 -7.34
N THR A 227 -17.26 5.15 -7.81
CA THR A 227 -17.00 6.08 -8.91
C THR A 227 -17.04 7.51 -8.40
N ASP A 228 -16.68 8.46 -9.26
CA ASP A 228 -16.81 9.90 -9.00
C ASP A 228 -16.09 10.35 -7.71
N LEU A 229 -14.97 9.68 -7.39
CA LEU A 229 -14.12 10.09 -6.29
C LEU A 229 -13.68 11.55 -6.48
N PRO A 230 -13.72 12.38 -5.42
CA PRO A 230 -13.28 13.77 -5.55
C PRO A 230 -11.77 13.86 -5.73
N GLU A 231 -11.27 14.92 -6.36
CA GLU A 231 -9.84 15.20 -6.49
C GLU A 231 -9.19 15.54 -5.13
N LYS A 232 -8.93 14.51 -4.32
CA LYS A 232 -8.30 14.59 -3.01
C LYS A 232 -7.07 13.69 -2.95
N ASN A 233 -6.28 13.87 -1.90
CA ASN A 233 -5.17 12.97 -1.62
C ASN A 233 -5.67 11.80 -0.76
N PHE A 234 -5.71 10.60 -1.33
CA PHE A 234 -6.25 9.40 -0.69
C PHE A 234 -5.17 8.49 -0.15
N TYR A 235 -5.34 8.02 1.08
CA TYR A 235 -4.43 7.09 1.74
C TYR A 235 -5.06 5.69 1.80
N PRO A 236 -4.30 4.62 1.51
CA PRO A 236 -4.68 3.27 1.88
C PRO A 236 -5.09 3.23 3.35
N THR A 237 -6.26 2.70 3.65
CA THR A 237 -6.80 2.71 5.02
C THR A 237 -7.54 1.41 5.33
N VAL A 238 -7.41 0.94 6.56
CA VAL A 238 -8.21 -0.16 7.12
C VAL A 238 -8.75 0.24 8.49
N ALA A 239 -9.86 -0.38 8.92
CA ALA A 239 -10.40 -0.24 10.26
C ALA A 239 -10.92 -1.56 10.82
N ALA A 240 -10.56 -1.85 12.07
CA ALA A 240 -10.80 -3.12 12.74
C ALA A 240 -11.40 -2.95 14.13
N VAL A 241 -12.19 -3.94 14.57
CA VAL A 241 -12.78 -3.98 15.94
C VAL A 241 -12.31 -5.17 16.77
N TYR A 242 -11.74 -6.20 16.15
CA TYR A 242 -11.36 -7.41 16.86
C TYR A 242 -9.96 -7.29 17.47
N GLY A 243 -9.80 -7.77 18.71
CA GLY A 243 -8.51 -7.72 19.41
C GLY A 243 -7.51 -8.74 18.86
N ASN A 244 -6.23 -8.40 18.85
CA ASN A 244 -5.13 -9.24 18.35
C ASN A 244 -5.22 -9.57 16.85
N THR A 245 -6.05 -8.86 16.10
CA THR A 245 -6.08 -8.99 14.64
C THR A 245 -4.90 -8.25 14.05
N GLU A 246 -4.31 -8.82 13.00
CA GLU A 246 -3.16 -8.27 12.29
C GLU A 246 -3.51 -8.03 10.83
N ILE A 247 -3.07 -6.90 10.28
CA ILE A 247 -3.39 -6.53 8.89
C ILE A 247 -2.11 -6.08 8.22
N SER A 248 -1.71 -6.82 7.20
CA SER A 248 -0.53 -6.50 6.41
C SER A 248 -0.93 -5.78 5.14
N MET A 249 -0.12 -4.79 4.72
CA MET A 249 -0.31 -4.11 3.45
C MET A 249 0.99 -4.06 2.65
N VAL A 250 0.93 -4.36 1.35
CA VAL A 250 2.08 -4.29 0.44
C VAL A 250 1.69 -3.50 -0.80
N TYR A 251 2.31 -2.35 -1.02
CA TYR A 251 2.11 -1.56 -2.23
C TYR A 251 2.81 -2.22 -3.43
N LEU A 252 2.07 -2.40 -4.52
CA LEU A 252 2.53 -3.11 -5.72
C LEU A 252 3.12 -2.14 -6.75
N GLY A 253 2.51 -0.98 -6.93
CA GLY A 253 2.83 -0.04 -8.01
C GLY A 253 1.60 0.38 -8.80
N ALA A 254 1.80 0.79 -10.04
CA ALA A 254 0.71 0.87 -10.99
C ALA A 254 0.21 -0.55 -11.32
N PRO A 255 -1.11 -0.81 -11.32
CA PRO A 255 -1.67 -2.08 -11.76
C PRO A 255 -1.27 -2.37 -13.21
N LEU A 256 -1.00 -3.64 -13.51
CA LEU A 256 -0.73 -4.11 -14.89
C LEU A 256 -2.04 -4.40 -15.65
N ASP A 257 -3.15 -4.47 -14.91
CA ASP A 257 -4.50 -4.83 -15.31
C ASP A 257 -5.46 -3.61 -15.32
N GLY A 258 -6.43 -3.67 -16.22
CA GLY A 258 -7.29 -2.60 -16.72
C GLY A 258 -7.41 -2.68 -18.23
#